data_AF-A0A1P8WH40-F1
#
_entry.id   AF-A0A1P8WH40-F1
#
_cell.length_a   1.000
_cell.length_b   1.000
_cell.length_c   1.000
_cell.angle_alpha   90.00
_cell.angle_beta   90.00
_cell.angle_gamma   90.00
#
_symmetry.space_group_name_H-M   'P 1'
#
loop_
_entity.id
_entity.type
_entity.pdbx_description
1 polymer ?
#
loop_
_entity_poly.entity_id
_entity_poly.type
_entity_poly.pdbx_seq_one_letter_code
_entity_poly.pdbx_strand_id
1 'polypeptide(L)'
;MIGRIFLLSAFPAMWLNGSCSFMASIWWALLVLLFLHIIDSSRGIRTLPSTIMGRFMFGICMFVFFLFFLLGNEAAGRTYWTFADCFIVPFWITVIVTALFWTCLWFGTLIVRNDPEYQQWARTGGHYFWDTLPRVLNPDSELIRNGGFAEPTYSGFVPPENWTHQCPRCLSRVQHAVDVCWRCNYGHDGDSTAYFERHGL
;
A
#
# COMPACT_ATOMS: atom_id res chain seq x y z
N MET A 1 -8.18 2.97 -14.23
CA MET A 1 -7.53 4.00 -13.37
C MET A 1 -7.27 5.33 -14.08
N ILE A 2 -7.11 5.40 -15.40
CA ILE A 2 -6.86 6.67 -16.13
C ILE A 2 -7.94 7.73 -15.87
N GLY A 3 -9.23 7.38 -15.86
CA GLY A 3 -10.30 8.32 -15.48
C GLY A 3 -10.27 8.78 -14.02
N ARG A 4 -9.65 7.99 -13.12
CA ARG A 4 -9.45 8.34 -11.70
C ARG A 4 -8.31 9.36 -11.53
N ILE A 5 -7.30 9.33 -12.41
CA ILE A 5 -6.18 10.26 -12.43
C ILE A 5 -6.59 11.61 -13.05
N PHE A 6 -7.52 11.61 -14.02
CA PHE A 6 -8.01 12.83 -14.65
C PHE A 6 -8.85 13.70 -13.69
N LEU A 7 -9.69 13.10 -12.85
CA LEU A 7 -10.41 13.82 -11.78
C LEU A 7 -9.45 14.46 -10.77
N LEU A 8 -8.34 13.78 -10.46
CA LEU A 8 -7.27 14.30 -9.60
C LEU A 8 -6.52 15.50 -10.21
N SER A 9 -6.51 15.65 -11.53
CA SER A 9 -5.79 16.70 -12.26
C SER A 9 -6.52 18.03 -12.46
N ALA A 10 -7.85 18.02 -12.47
CA ALA A 10 -8.65 19.22 -12.73
C ALA A 10 -8.48 20.27 -11.61
N PHE A 11 -8.30 19.80 -10.38
CA PHE A 11 -8.32 20.66 -9.20
C PHE A 11 -7.02 21.48 -9.01
N PRO A 12 -5.80 20.91 -9.15
CA PRO A 12 -4.57 21.72 -9.20
C PRO A 12 -4.59 22.77 -10.30
N ALA A 13 -5.19 22.47 -11.46
CA ALA A 13 -5.35 23.43 -12.55
C ALA A 13 -6.33 24.56 -12.19
N MET A 14 -7.44 24.27 -11.50
CA MET A 14 -8.36 25.29 -10.98
C MET A 14 -7.71 26.17 -9.90
N TRP A 15 -6.86 25.60 -9.05
CA TRP A 15 -6.08 26.35 -8.07
C TRP A 15 -5.08 27.31 -8.71
N LEU A 16 -4.29 26.82 -9.68
CA LEU A 16 -3.29 27.63 -10.39
C LEU A 16 -3.92 28.83 -11.14
N ASN A 17 -5.18 28.69 -11.57
CA ASN A 17 -5.95 29.77 -12.20
C ASN A 17 -6.71 30.66 -11.20
N GLY A 18 -6.41 30.57 -9.89
CA GLY A 18 -7.08 31.34 -8.84
C GLY A 18 -8.59 31.06 -8.71
N SER A 19 -9.08 30.01 -9.36
CA SER A 19 -10.50 29.65 -9.44
C SER A 19 -10.94 28.79 -8.26
N CYS A 20 -10.06 28.54 -7.30
CA CYS A 20 -10.33 27.70 -6.15
C CYS A 20 -9.68 28.25 -4.87
N SER A 21 -10.44 28.26 -3.76
CA SER A 21 -9.97 28.75 -2.46
C SER A 21 -9.29 27.65 -1.65
N PHE A 22 -8.43 28.03 -0.70
CA PHE A 22 -7.75 27.09 0.22
C PHE A 22 -8.70 26.10 0.87
N MET A 23 -9.84 26.60 1.34
CA MET A 23 -10.82 25.73 1.98
C MET A 23 -11.47 24.74 0.99
N ALA A 24 -11.74 25.16 -0.24
CA ALA A 24 -12.23 24.25 -1.28
C ALA A 24 -11.19 23.15 -1.60
N SER A 25 -9.89 23.46 -1.52
CA SER A 25 -8.82 22.46 -1.72
C SER A 25 -8.75 21.41 -0.63
N ILE A 26 -8.97 21.81 0.62
CA ILE A 26 -9.05 20.88 1.74
C ILE A 26 -10.26 19.96 1.57
N TRP A 27 -11.43 20.51 1.26
CA TRP A 27 -12.64 19.71 1.06
C TRP A 27 -12.51 18.72 -0.09
N TRP A 28 -11.92 19.15 -1.21
CA TRP A 28 -11.64 18.27 -2.33
C TRP A 28 -10.69 17.13 -1.94
N ALA A 29 -9.60 17.44 -1.25
CA ALA A 29 -8.65 16.42 -0.77
C ALA A 29 -9.32 15.40 0.15
N LEU A 30 -10.18 15.86 1.08
CA LEU A 30 -10.94 14.98 1.97
C LEU A 30 -11.92 14.07 1.20
N LEU A 31 -12.64 14.61 0.22
CA LEU A 31 -13.55 13.84 -0.64
C LEU A 31 -12.81 12.80 -1.47
N VAL A 32 -11.66 13.16 -2.02
CA VAL A 32 -10.77 12.25 -2.75
C VAL A 32 -10.27 11.13 -1.83
N LEU A 33 -9.80 11.46 -0.63
CA LEU A 33 -9.34 10.46 0.33
C LEU A 33 -10.46 9.51 0.73
N LEU A 34 -11.65 10.02 1.00
CA LEU A 34 -12.84 9.21 1.30
C LEU A 34 -13.19 8.28 0.13
N PHE A 35 -13.21 8.81 -1.09
CA PHE A 35 -13.47 8.04 -2.29
C PHE A 35 -12.45 6.92 -2.52
N LEU A 36 -11.16 7.23 -2.37
CA LEU A 36 -10.09 6.23 -2.46
C LEU A 36 -10.23 5.17 -1.37
N HIS A 37 -10.55 5.57 -0.14
CA HIS A 37 -10.77 4.65 0.98
C HIS A 37 -11.92 3.67 0.69
N ILE A 38 -13.02 4.14 0.11
CA ILE A 38 -14.16 3.30 -0.28
C ILE A 38 -13.74 2.29 -1.36
N ILE A 39 -13.00 2.73 -2.37
CA ILE A 39 -12.53 1.87 -3.46
C ILE A 39 -11.54 0.82 -2.96
N ASP A 40 -10.66 1.20 -2.04
CA ASP A 40 -9.58 0.37 -1.54
C ASP A 40 -10.03 -0.63 -0.46
N SER A 41 -11.24 -0.49 0.07
CA SER A 41 -11.79 -1.27 1.19
C SER A 41 -11.79 -2.80 0.99
N SER A 42 -11.65 -3.27 -0.24
CA SER A 42 -11.66 -4.69 -0.59
C SER A 42 -10.40 -5.47 -0.20
N ARG A 43 -9.35 -4.82 0.33
CA ARG A 43 -8.06 -5.47 0.63
C ARG A 43 -7.97 -6.20 1.97
N GLY A 44 -9.08 -6.31 2.72
CA GLY A 44 -9.14 -7.03 3.98
C GLY A 44 -8.19 -6.43 5.02
N ILE A 45 -7.24 -7.24 5.51
CA ILE A 45 -6.32 -6.86 6.60
C ILE A 45 -5.06 -6.10 6.14
N ARG A 46 -4.81 -6.07 4.82
CA ARG A 46 -3.65 -5.41 4.23
C ARG A 46 -3.81 -3.89 4.29
N THR A 47 -2.70 -3.16 4.38
CA THR A 47 -2.73 -1.70 4.36
C THR A 47 -3.33 -1.19 3.05
N LEU A 48 -4.22 -0.20 3.16
CA LEU A 48 -4.90 0.39 2.01
C LEU A 48 -3.91 1.19 1.12
N PRO A 49 -4.00 1.06 -0.22
CA PRO A 49 -3.22 1.85 -1.18
C PRO A 49 -3.25 3.34 -0.89
N SER A 50 -4.44 3.90 -0.62
CA SER A 50 -4.61 5.29 -0.20
C SER A 50 -3.78 5.69 1.02
N THR A 51 -3.65 4.81 2.03
CA THR A 51 -2.80 5.05 3.19
C THR A 51 -1.32 5.07 2.81
N ILE A 52 -0.89 4.15 1.95
CA ILE A 52 0.50 4.08 1.46
C ILE A 52 0.82 5.32 0.61
N MET A 53 -0.08 5.72 -0.30
CA MET A 53 0.04 6.94 -1.10
C MET A 53 0.11 8.19 -0.23
N GLY A 54 -0.69 8.27 0.83
CA GLY A 54 -0.65 9.38 1.78
C GLY A 54 0.72 9.51 2.47
N ARG A 55 1.30 8.38 2.92
CA ARG A 55 2.65 8.36 3.50
C ARG A 55 3.72 8.79 2.50
N PHE A 56 3.63 8.30 1.26
CA PHE A 56 4.56 8.67 0.20
C PHE A 56 4.50 10.16 -0.13
N MET A 57 3.29 10.70 -0.32
CA MET A 57 3.06 12.12 -0.59
C MET A 57 3.53 12.99 0.58
N PHE A 58 3.25 12.60 1.82
CA PHE A 58 3.74 13.30 3.01
C PHE A 58 5.26 13.32 3.07
N GLY A 59 5.91 12.19 2.79
CA GLY A 59 7.37 12.09 2.73
C GLY A 59 7.97 13.06 1.71
N ILE A 60 7.45 13.09 0.48
CA ILE A 60 7.93 14.02 -0.56
C ILE A 60 7.66 15.47 -0.17
N CYS A 61 6.47 15.77 0.34
CA CYS A 61 6.07 17.11 0.73
C CYS A 61 6.99 17.67 1.84
N MET A 62 7.16 16.92 2.94
CA MET A 62 7.90 17.40 4.11
C MET A 62 9.41 17.35 3.93
N PHE A 63 9.96 16.29 3.32
CA PHE A 63 11.41 16.12 3.27
C PHE A 63 12.05 16.69 2.01
N VAL A 64 11.31 16.80 0.91
CA VAL A 64 11.88 17.32 -0.34
C VAL A 64 11.47 18.78 -0.50
N PHE A 65 10.16 19.03 -0.64
CA PHE A 65 9.69 20.35 -1.06
C PHE A 65 9.66 21.38 0.06
N PHE A 66 9.32 20.98 1.29
CA PHE A 66 9.38 21.90 2.42
C PHE A 66 10.83 22.29 2.77
N LEU A 67 11.80 21.36 2.63
CA LEU A 67 13.22 21.71 2.75
C LEU A 67 13.68 22.65 1.62
N PHE A 68 13.28 22.40 0.37
CA PHE A 68 13.57 23.35 -0.73
C PHE A 68 12.92 24.72 -0.53
N PHE A 69 11.73 24.77 0.06
CA PHE A 69 11.07 26.04 0.38
C PHE A 69 11.82 26.81 1.47
N LEU A 70 12.20 26.15 2.57
CA LEU A 70 12.92 26.80 3.66
C LEU A 70 14.34 27.19 3.24
N LEU A 71 15.15 26.20 2.85
CA LEU A 71 16.58 26.39 2.58
C LEU A 71 16.83 27.02 1.22
N GLY A 72 16.03 26.69 0.22
CA GLY A 72 16.24 27.19 -1.15
C GLY A 72 15.86 28.66 -1.30
N ASN A 73 14.77 29.10 -0.67
CA ASN A 73 14.41 30.52 -0.69
C ASN A 73 15.34 31.36 0.18
N GLU A 74 15.76 30.85 1.34
CA GLU A 74 16.71 31.52 2.22
C GLU A 74 18.09 31.65 1.55
N ALA A 75 18.68 30.54 1.09
CA ALA A 75 20.02 30.53 0.50
C ALA A 75 20.11 31.39 -0.77
N ALA A 76 19.03 31.50 -1.52
CA ALA A 76 19.02 32.23 -2.77
C ALA A 76 18.56 33.69 -2.64
N GLY A 77 18.20 34.14 -1.43
CA GLY A 77 17.83 35.53 -1.13
C GLY A 77 16.60 36.04 -1.88
N ARG A 78 15.81 35.14 -2.48
CA ARG A 78 14.58 35.44 -3.21
C ARG A 78 13.64 34.23 -3.22
N THR A 79 12.35 34.48 -3.42
CA THR A 79 11.32 33.44 -3.44
C THR A 79 11.29 32.72 -4.80
N TYR A 80 11.82 31.50 -4.86
CA TYR A 80 11.68 30.60 -6.02
C TYR A 80 10.49 29.67 -5.89
N TRP A 81 10.19 29.27 -4.65
CA TRP A 81 9.12 28.33 -4.33
C TRP A 81 8.13 29.00 -3.41
N THR A 82 6.85 28.99 -3.79
CA THR A 82 5.78 29.40 -2.90
C THR A 82 5.41 28.27 -1.94
N PHE A 83 4.72 28.62 -0.85
CA PHE A 83 4.18 27.60 0.04
C PHE A 83 3.17 26.68 -0.67
N ALA A 84 2.47 27.17 -1.70
CA ALA A 84 1.56 26.37 -2.51
C ALA A 84 2.29 25.31 -3.35
N ASP A 85 3.48 25.64 -3.88
CA ASP A 85 4.30 24.70 -4.66
C ASP A 85 4.75 23.51 -3.82
N CYS A 86 4.85 23.69 -2.49
CA CYS A 86 5.14 22.62 -1.54
C CYS A 86 4.06 21.54 -1.49
N PHE A 87 2.85 21.78 -2.01
CA PHE A 87 1.78 20.79 -2.03
C PHE A 87 1.45 20.33 -3.44
N ILE A 88 1.45 21.26 -4.40
CA ILE A 88 1.10 20.99 -5.80
C ILE A 88 2.14 20.04 -6.43
N VAL A 89 3.43 20.31 -6.24
CA VAL A 89 4.47 19.53 -6.90
C VAL A 89 4.60 18.12 -6.34
N PRO A 90 4.62 17.88 -5.01
CA PRO A 90 4.59 16.52 -4.45
C PRO A 90 3.38 15.71 -4.88
N PHE A 91 2.21 16.35 -4.99
CA PHE A 91 1.00 15.69 -5.46
C PHE A 91 1.20 15.14 -6.88
N TRP A 92 1.66 15.99 -7.80
CA TRP A 92 1.89 15.58 -9.19
C TRP A 92 2.99 14.52 -9.33
N ILE A 93 4.09 14.67 -8.58
CA ILE A 93 5.14 13.65 -8.53
C ILE A 93 4.58 12.33 -8.03
N THR A 94 3.77 12.34 -6.97
CA THR A 94 3.13 11.14 -6.43
C THR A 94 2.25 10.48 -7.48
N VAL A 95 1.44 11.25 -8.20
CA VAL A 95 0.58 10.75 -9.28
C VAL A 95 1.41 10.12 -10.40
N ILE A 96 2.45 10.82 -10.89
CA ILE A 96 3.30 10.35 -11.98
C ILE A 96 4.05 9.08 -11.59
N VAL A 97 4.71 9.07 -10.43
CA VAL A 97 5.46 7.91 -9.95
C VAL A 97 4.54 6.72 -9.74
N THR A 98 3.41 6.92 -9.07
CA THR A 98 2.41 5.84 -8.85
C THR A 98 1.89 5.30 -10.18
N ALA A 99 1.55 6.15 -11.13
CA ALA A 99 1.04 5.74 -12.44
C ALA A 99 2.08 4.97 -13.26
N LEU A 100 3.34 5.42 -13.24
CA LEU A 100 4.43 4.77 -13.96
C LEU A 100 4.73 3.38 -13.37
N PHE A 101 4.94 3.30 -12.05
CA PHE A 101 5.21 2.02 -11.38
C PHE A 101 4.03 1.05 -11.50
N TRP A 102 2.80 1.55 -11.35
CA TRP A 102 1.61 0.72 -11.55
C TRP A 102 1.56 0.16 -12.97
N THR A 103 1.84 0.98 -14.00
CA THR A 103 1.86 0.53 -15.39
C THR A 103 2.92 -0.56 -15.61
N CYS A 104 4.15 -0.35 -15.13
CA CYS A 104 5.22 -1.34 -15.24
C CYS A 104 4.84 -2.66 -14.57
N LEU A 105 4.29 -2.61 -13.37
CA LEU A 105 3.91 -3.81 -12.63
C LEU A 105 2.63 -4.46 -13.17
N TRP A 106 1.71 -3.69 -13.75
CA TRP A 106 0.58 -4.26 -14.47
C TRP A 106 1.06 -5.15 -15.62
N PHE A 107 2.03 -4.68 -16.43
CA PHE A 107 2.65 -5.52 -17.45
C PHE A 107 3.33 -6.75 -16.85
N GLY A 108 4.03 -6.60 -15.72
CA GLY A 108 4.59 -7.73 -14.97
C GLY A 108 3.51 -8.76 -14.54
N THR A 109 2.36 -8.29 -14.04
CA THR A 109 1.27 -9.18 -13.62
C THR A 109 0.66 -9.98 -14.77
N LEU A 110 0.74 -9.50 -16.02
CA LEU A 110 0.28 -10.27 -17.18
C LEU A 110 1.10 -11.54 -17.39
N ILE A 111 2.37 -11.55 -16.99
CA ILE A 111 3.28 -12.70 -17.12
C ILE A 111 2.90 -13.80 -16.11
N VAL A 112 2.57 -13.41 -14.88
CA VAL A 112 2.24 -14.34 -13.78
C VAL A 112 0.74 -14.59 -13.60
N ARG A 113 -0.12 -14.01 -14.46
CA ARG A 113 -1.58 -14.05 -14.30
C ARG A 113 -2.15 -15.47 -14.28
N ASN A 114 -1.50 -16.40 -14.98
CA ASN A 114 -1.95 -17.78 -15.11
C ASN A 114 -1.37 -18.70 -14.01
N ASP A 115 -0.51 -18.18 -13.14
CA ASP A 115 0.04 -18.93 -12.02
C ASP A 115 -1.04 -19.10 -10.94
N PRO A 116 -1.39 -20.35 -10.54
CA PRO A 116 -2.35 -20.62 -9.47
C PRO A 116 -1.99 -19.92 -8.16
N GLU A 117 -0.71 -19.88 -7.78
CA GLU A 117 -0.26 -19.23 -6.54
C GLU A 117 -0.49 -17.72 -6.59
N TYR A 118 -0.24 -17.11 -7.75
CA TYR A 118 -0.53 -15.69 -7.96
C TYR A 118 -2.02 -15.39 -7.89
N GLN A 119 -2.86 -16.20 -8.55
CA GLN A 119 -4.31 -15.99 -8.54
C GLN A 119 -4.88 -16.10 -7.13
N GLN A 120 -4.38 -17.06 -6.37
CA GLN A 120 -4.76 -17.27 -4.99
C GLN A 120 -4.34 -16.09 -4.11
N TRP A 121 -3.10 -15.65 -4.20
CA TRP A 121 -2.62 -14.47 -3.49
C TRP A 121 -3.44 -13.21 -3.85
N ALA A 122 -3.75 -13.01 -5.13
CA ALA A 122 -4.58 -11.90 -5.59
C ALA A 122 -6.02 -11.97 -5.03
N ARG A 123 -6.61 -13.16 -4.89
CA ARG A 123 -7.94 -13.35 -4.25
C ARG A 123 -7.93 -12.94 -2.77
N THR A 124 -6.79 -13.01 -2.09
CA THR A 124 -6.62 -12.53 -0.70
C THR A 124 -6.39 -11.00 -0.60
N GLY A 125 -6.57 -10.25 -1.69
CA GLY A 125 -6.34 -8.80 -1.72
C GLY A 125 -4.88 -8.40 -1.97
N GLY A 126 -4.04 -9.35 -2.39
CA GLY A 126 -2.67 -9.12 -2.80
C GLY A 126 -2.56 -8.16 -3.98
N HIS A 127 -1.62 -7.23 -3.93
CA HIS A 127 -1.36 -6.30 -5.02
C HIS A 127 0.13 -6.05 -5.22
N TYR A 128 0.62 -6.33 -6.44
CA TYR A 128 2.06 -6.44 -6.70
C TYR A 128 2.81 -5.14 -6.41
N PHE A 129 2.24 -4.01 -6.81
CA PHE A 129 2.81 -2.70 -6.48
C PHE A 129 2.82 -2.43 -4.97
N TRP A 130 1.66 -2.41 -4.33
CA TRP A 130 1.55 -1.95 -2.95
C TRP A 130 2.25 -2.87 -1.94
N ASP A 131 2.28 -4.17 -2.17
CA ASP A 131 2.83 -5.16 -1.22
C ASP A 131 4.34 -5.35 -1.34
N THR A 132 4.95 -4.91 -2.44
CA THR A 132 6.41 -4.96 -2.64
C THR A 132 7.12 -3.69 -2.18
N LEU A 133 6.39 -2.66 -1.78
CA LEU A 133 6.99 -1.41 -1.31
C LEU A 133 7.76 -1.62 0.01
N PRO A 134 8.85 -0.86 0.24
CA PRO A 134 9.61 -0.92 1.49
C PRO A 134 8.73 -0.70 2.73
N ARG A 135 9.15 -1.25 3.88
CA ARG A 135 8.39 -1.19 5.14
C ARG A 135 8.06 0.22 5.62
N VAL A 136 8.89 1.20 5.24
CA VAL A 136 8.67 2.63 5.51
C VAL A 136 7.37 3.13 4.87
N LEU A 137 7.05 2.65 3.67
CA LEU A 137 5.86 3.04 2.90
C LEU A 137 4.68 2.12 3.18
N ASN A 138 4.89 0.80 3.12
CA ASN A 138 3.89 -0.19 3.49
C ASN A 138 4.26 -0.82 4.84
N PRO A 139 3.56 -0.54 5.94
CA PRO A 139 3.92 -1.05 7.26
C PRO A 139 3.62 -2.55 7.45
N ASP A 140 2.91 -3.18 6.52
CA ASP A 140 2.55 -4.60 6.61
C ASP A 140 3.80 -5.47 6.79
N SER A 141 3.71 -6.47 7.66
CA SER A 141 4.75 -7.50 7.79
C SER A 141 4.78 -8.38 6.54
N GLU A 142 5.90 -9.06 6.31
CA GLU A 142 6.01 -10.06 5.23
C GLU A 142 4.92 -11.13 5.35
N LEU A 143 4.53 -11.47 6.57
CA LEU A 143 3.45 -12.40 6.87
C LEU A 143 2.09 -11.92 6.31
N ILE A 144 1.75 -10.65 6.54
CA ILE A 144 0.52 -10.05 6.01
C ILE A 144 0.61 -9.91 4.48
N ARG A 145 1.78 -9.54 3.95
CA ARG A 145 2.01 -9.36 2.50
C ARG A 145 1.95 -10.67 1.72
N ASN A 146 2.48 -11.75 2.28
CA ASN A 146 2.54 -13.04 1.62
C ASN A 146 1.27 -13.87 1.90
N GLY A 147 0.87 -13.94 3.17
CA GLY A 147 -0.25 -14.78 3.61
C GLY A 147 -1.61 -14.09 3.58
N GLY A 148 -1.68 -12.75 3.68
CA GLY A 148 -2.95 -12.02 3.68
C GLY A 148 -3.73 -12.11 5.00
N PHE A 149 -3.12 -12.58 6.09
CA PHE A 149 -3.80 -12.75 7.38
C PHE A 149 -3.05 -12.06 8.51
N ALA A 150 -3.79 -11.48 9.46
CA ALA A 150 -3.19 -10.98 10.70
C ALA A 150 -2.63 -12.13 11.53
N GLU A 151 -1.49 -11.83 12.14
CA GLU A 151 -0.86 -12.71 13.10
C GLU A 151 -1.67 -12.73 14.40
N PRO A 152 -1.97 -13.92 14.96
CA PRO A 152 -2.67 -14.01 16.23
C PRO A 152 -1.73 -13.57 17.37
N THR A 153 -2.31 -12.98 18.42
CA THR A 153 -1.55 -12.71 19.64
C THR A 153 -1.02 -14.02 20.24
N TYR A 154 0.27 -14.04 20.56
CA TYR A 154 0.94 -15.18 21.17
C TYR A 154 0.95 -15.05 22.70
N SER A 155 0.63 -16.14 23.38
CA SER A 155 0.79 -16.29 24.82
C SER A 155 1.81 -17.40 25.06
N GLY A 156 3.02 -17.05 25.51
CA GLY A 156 4.11 -18.00 25.71
C GLY A 156 5.16 -17.93 24.59
N PHE A 157 5.28 -19.00 23.81
CA PHE A 157 6.23 -19.05 22.70
C PHE A 157 5.88 -18.03 21.61
N VAL A 158 6.85 -17.17 21.30
CA VAL A 158 6.76 -16.21 20.19
C VAL A 158 7.64 -16.76 19.06
N PRO A 159 7.05 -17.12 17.91
CA PRO A 159 7.81 -17.67 16.79
C PRO A 159 8.79 -16.63 16.21
N PRO A 160 9.98 -17.05 15.75
CA PRO A 160 10.98 -16.18 15.14
C PRO A 160 10.44 -15.31 13.99
N GLU A 161 11.01 -14.12 13.77
CA GLU A 161 10.63 -13.21 12.69
C GLU A 161 10.91 -13.74 11.28
N ASN A 162 11.88 -14.63 11.12
CA ASN A 162 12.25 -15.20 9.83
C ASN A 162 11.32 -16.31 9.32
N TRP A 163 10.34 -16.74 10.11
CA TRP A 163 9.33 -17.70 9.65
C TRP A 163 8.26 -16.96 8.84
N THR A 164 8.18 -17.23 7.55
CA THR A 164 7.33 -16.45 6.62
C THR A 164 5.99 -17.12 6.31
N HIS A 165 5.76 -18.34 6.79
CA HIS A 165 4.55 -19.12 6.54
C HIS A 165 3.54 -19.02 7.69
N GLN A 166 2.26 -19.22 7.37
CA GLN A 166 1.16 -19.23 8.35
C GLN A 166 0.42 -20.56 8.34
N CYS A 167 0.05 -21.04 9.52
CA CYS A 167 -0.83 -22.20 9.65
C CYS A 167 -2.23 -21.89 9.09
N PRO A 168 -2.78 -22.71 8.19
CA PRO A 168 -4.11 -22.48 7.60
C PRO A 168 -5.25 -22.67 8.62
N ARG A 169 -5.00 -23.28 9.77
CA ARG A 169 -6.02 -23.46 10.81
C ARG A 169 -6.06 -22.31 11.82
N CYS A 170 -4.91 -21.98 12.42
CA CYS A 170 -4.85 -21.03 13.54
C CYS A 170 -4.10 -19.72 13.23
N LEU A 171 -3.61 -19.52 12.00
CA LEU A 171 -2.87 -18.33 11.55
C LEU A 171 -1.53 -18.06 12.25
N SER A 172 -1.12 -18.92 13.18
CA SER A 172 0.20 -18.80 13.80
C SER A 172 1.30 -19.00 12.76
N ARG A 173 2.40 -18.30 12.97
CA ARG A 173 3.59 -18.40 12.12
C ARG A 173 4.24 -19.77 12.28
N VAL A 174 4.62 -20.39 11.17
CA VAL A 174 5.24 -21.72 11.10
C VAL A 174 6.50 -21.68 10.24
N GLN A 175 7.44 -22.59 10.53
CA GLN A 175 8.75 -22.60 9.88
C GLN A 175 8.67 -22.99 8.40
N HIS A 176 7.83 -23.98 8.07
CA HIS A 176 7.64 -24.47 6.70
C HIS A 176 6.15 -24.44 6.33
N ALA A 177 5.84 -24.32 5.03
CA ALA A 177 4.46 -24.34 4.55
C ALA A 177 3.73 -25.67 4.84
N VAL A 178 4.48 -26.78 4.87
CA VAL A 178 4.00 -28.14 5.14
C VAL A 178 4.74 -28.65 6.38
N ASP A 179 4.27 -28.26 7.56
CA ASP A 179 4.82 -28.73 8.83
C ASP A 179 3.70 -28.84 9.88
N VAL A 180 3.99 -29.57 10.96
CA VAL A 180 3.08 -29.64 12.11
C VAL A 180 3.07 -28.28 12.80
N CYS A 181 1.90 -27.65 12.85
CA CYS A 181 1.77 -26.36 13.52
C CYS A 181 1.99 -26.52 15.03
N TRP A 182 3.05 -25.90 15.55
CA TRP A 182 3.41 -25.92 16.96
C TRP A 182 2.29 -25.46 17.91
N ARG A 183 1.32 -24.65 17.44
CA ARG A 183 0.25 -24.08 18.28
C ARG A 183 -1.02 -24.92 18.31
N CYS A 184 -1.44 -25.48 17.18
CA CYS A 184 -2.72 -26.19 17.07
C CYS A 184 -2.62 -27.64 16.58
N ASN A 185 -1.39 -28.17 16.45
CA ASN A 185 -1.11 -29.51 15.94
C ASN A 185 -1.70 -29.81 14.55
N TYR A 186 -2.01 -28.78 13.76
CA TYR A 186 -2.41 -28.96 12.37
C TYR A 186 -1.30 -29.68 11.58
N GLY A 187 -1.65 -30.69 10.79
CA GLY A 187 -0.70 -31.49 10.00
C GLY A 187 -0.17 -32.75 10.71
N HIS A 188 -0.48 -32.95 12.00
CA HIS A 188 -0.03 -34.13 12.76
C HIS A 188 -0.64 -35.46 12.24
N ASP A 189 -1.87 -35.40 11.75
CA ASP A 189 -2.65 -36.52 11.21
C ASP A 189 -2.54 -36.66 9.68
N GLY A 190 -1.75 -35.79 9.03
CA GLY A 190 -1.68 -35.71 7.58
C GLY A 190 -2.90 -35.08 6.92
N ASP A 191 -3.84 -34.50 7.68
CA ASP A 191 -5.04 -33.86 7.14
C ASP A 191 -4.72 -32.46 6.57
N SER A 192 -4.75 -32.36 5.24
CA SER A 192 -4.59 -31.12 4.50
C SER A 192 -5.90 -30.38 4.20
N THR A 193 -7.06 -30.81 4.74
CA THR A 193 -8.37 -30.24 4.42
C THR A 193 -8.43 -28.75 4.70
N ALA A 194 -8.01 -28.29 5.88
CA ALA A 194 -8.01 -26.85 6.20
C ALA A 194 -7.10 -26.02 5.30
N TYR A 195 -6.03 -26.62 4.74
CA TYR A 195 -5.22 -25.96 3.72
C TYR A 195 -6.05 -25.79 2.44
N PHE A 196 -6.62 -26.87 1.89
CA PHE A 196 -7.39 -26.80 0.65
C PHE A 196 -8.68 -25.98 0.76
N GLU A 197 -9.38 -26.01 1.90
CA GLU A 197 -10.55 -25.16 2.16
C GLU A 197 -10.19 -23.67 2.11
N ARG A 198 -9.04 -23.31 2.66
CA ARG A 198 -8.58 -21.91 2.72
C ARG A 198 -7.95 -21.45 1.41
N HIS A 199 -7.18 -22.32 0.80
CA HIS A 199 -6.29 -21.99 -0.30
C HIS A 199 -6.88 -22.34 -1.68
N GLY A 200 -7.93 -23.17 -1.72
CA GLY A 200 -8.63 -23.59 -2.93
C GLY A 200 -7.83 -24.60 -3.75
N LEU A 201 -8.56 -25.51 -4.41
CA LEU A 201 -8.16 -26.14 -5.67
C LEU A 201 -8.93 -25.46 -6.80
#